data_AF-A0A2U2Z087-F1
#
_entry.id   AF-A0A2U2Z087-F1
#
_cell.length_a   1.000
_cell.length_b   1.000
_cell.length_c   1.000
_cell.angle_alpha   90.00
_cell.angle_beta   90.00
_cell.angle_gamma   90.00
#
_symmetry.space_group_name_H-M   'P 1'
#
loop_
_entity.id
_entity.type
_entity.pdbx_description
1 polymer ?
#
loop_
_entity_poly.entity_id
_entity_poly.type
_entity_poly.pdbx_seq_one_letter_code
_entity_poly.pdbx_strand_id
1 'polypeptide(L)' 'MPPPDVRARLRKADGLTQEEVAEVFGVTRVAFHRWETGLAKPRRRHLEAYVRLLTGWAAKHPEAAQASEAERQAG' A
#
# COMPACT_ATOMS: atom_id res chain seq x y z
N MET A 1 -2.39 5.44 -8.16
CA MET A 1 -2.08 4.73 -6.89
C MET A 1 -2.91 3.47 -6.85
N PRO A 2 -2.34 2.30 -6.51
CA PRO A 2 -3.10 1.06 -6.39
C PRO A 2 -4.33 1.21 -5.47
N PRO A 3 -5.41 0.45 -5.69
CA PRO A 3 -6.58 0.39 -4.83
C PRO A 3 -6.24 -0.04 -3.39
N PRO A 4 -7.04 0.34 -2.37
CA PRO A 4 -6.74 0.06 -0.97
C PRO A 4 -6.44 -1.41 -0.64
N ASP A 5 -7.24 -2.32 -1.18
CA ASP A 5 -7.10 -3.77 -1.02
C ASP A 5 -5.78 -4.31 -1.60
N VAL A 6 -5.29 -3.71 -2.70
CA VAL A 6 -3.99 -4.04 -3.29
C VAL A 6 -2.83 -3.59 -2.39
N ARG A 7 -2.92 -2.41 -1.76
CA ARG A 7 -1.80 -1.83 -0.98
C ARG A 7 -1.34 -2.77 0.13
N ALA A 8 -2.28 -3.30 0.90
CA ALA A 8 -1.98 -4.21 2.00
C ALA A 8 -1.39 -5.55 1.52
N ARG A 9 -1.84 -6.04 0.35
CA ARG A 9 -1.28 -7.26 -0.26
C ARG A 9 0.16 -7.07 -0.70
N LEU A 10 0.43 -5.96 -1.39
CA LEU A 10 1.78 -5.59 -1.82
C LEU A 10 2.76 -5.50 -0.65
N ARG A 11 2.35 -4.84 0.44
CA ARG A 11 3.16 -4.78 1.67
C ARG A 11 3.44 -6.17 2.24
N LYS A 12 2.40 -7.01 2.38
CA LYS A 12 2.53 -8.36 2.93
C LYS A 12 3.39 -9.27 2.06
N ALA A 13 3.28 -9.14 0.74
CA ALA A 13 4.13 -9.87 -0.20
C ALA A 13 5.61 -9.49 -0.06
N ASP A 14 5.89 -8.25 0.36
CA ASP A 14 7.24 -7.80 0.71
C ASP A 14 7.69 -8.19 2.13
N GLY A 15 6.86 -8.91 2.89
CA GLY A 15 7.18 -9.38 4.24
C GLY A 15 7.09 -8.31 5.33
N LEU A 16 6.56 -7.12 5.00
CA LEU A 16 6.56 -5.97 5.91
C LEU A 16 5.26 -5.84 6.71
N THR A 17 5.38 -5.37 7.94
CA THR A 17 4.28 -4.97 8.81
C THR A 17 3.90 -3.50 8.58
N GLN A 18 2.73 -3.09 9.07
CA GLN A 18 2.33 -1.68 9.01
C GLN A 18 3.23 -0.79 9.89
N GLU A 19 3.77 -1.33 10.99
CA GLU A 19 4.62 -0.59 11.92
C GLU A 19 5.95 -0.23 11.26
N GLU A 20 6.64 -1.22 10.68
CA GLU A 20 7.94 -1.01 10.00
C GLU A 20 7.86 0.05 8.90
N VAL A 21 6.78 0.05 8.11
CA VAL A 21 6.60 1.05 7.07
C VAL A 21 6.24 2.41 7.68
N ALA A 22 5.40 2.44 8.71
CA ALA A 22 5.03 3.69 9.39
C ALA A 22 6.24 4.39 10.02
N GLU A 23 7.15 3.63 10.62
CA GLU A 23 8.42 4.13 11.17
C GLU A 23 9.26 4.83 10.10
N VAL A 24 9.41 4.22 8.92
CA VAL A 24 10.16 4.83 7.79
C VAL A 24 9.53 6.16 7.34
N PHE A 25 8.21 6.27 7.37
CA PHE A 25 7.51 7.52 7.05
C PHE A 25 7.44 8.51 8.22
N GLY A 26 7.89 8.15 9.42
CA GLY A 26 7.76 8.96 10.63
C GLY A 26 6.29 9.26 11.00
N VAL A 27 5.41 8.27 10.81
CA VAL A 27 3.99 8.37 11.16
C VAL A 27 3.58 7.23 12.09
N THR A 28 2.38 7.32 12.68
CA THR A 28 1.86 6.22 13.49
C THR A 28 1.35 5.07 12.60
N ARG A 29 1.40 3.84 13.11
CA ARG A 29 0.76 2.67 12.48
C ARG A 29 -0.69 2.93 12.07
N VAL A 30 -1.45 3.64 12.91
CA VAL A 30 -2.86 4.01 12.64
C VAL A 30 -2.96 4.95 11.44
N ALA A 31 -2.07 5.94 11.33
CA ALA A 31 -2.05 6.84 10.17
C ALA A 31 -1.73 6.06 8.89
N PHE A 32 -0.75 5.16 8.94
CA PHE A 32 -0.40 4.31 7.80
C PHE A 32 -1.54 3.37 7.41
N HIS A 33 -2.21 2.74 8.37
CA HIS A 33 -3.41 1.92 8.13
C HIS A 33 -4.51 2.72 7.41
N ARG A 34 -4.75 3.99 7.79
CA ARG A 34 -5.72 4.86 7.10
C ARG A 34 -5.29 5.19 5.67
N TRP A 35 -3.99 5.25 5.39
CA TRP A 35 -3.48 5.37 4.02
C TRP A 35 -3.70 4.08 3.23
N GLU A 36 -3.38 2.92 3.80
CA GLU A 36 -3.58 1.63 3.13
C GLU A 36 -5.06 1.41 2.80
N THR A 37 -5.96 1.63 3.74
CA THR A 37 -7.42 1.45 3.58
C THR A 37 -8.10 2.55 2.78
N GLY A 38 -7.38 3.61 2.41
CA GLY A 38 -7.96 4.76 1.69
C GLY A 38 -8.83 5.69 2.54
N LEU A 39 -8.97 5.42 3.85
CA LEU A 39 -9.68 6.28 4.81
C LEU A 39 -9.05 7.67 4.97
N ALA A 40 -7.77 7.81 4.64
CA ALA A 40 -7.08 9.08 4.55
C ALA A 40 -6.02 9.05 3.45
N LYS A 41 -5.70 10.20 2.87
CA LYS A 41 -4.58 10.34 1.94
C LYS A 41 -3.32 10.83 2.67
N PRO A 42 -2.12 10.38 2.29
CA PRO A 42 -0.88 10.97 2.77
C PRO A 42 -0.83 12.47 2.47
N ARG A 43 -0.21 13.25 3.36
CA ARG A 43 0.06 14.69 3.11
C ARG A 43 1.08 14.83 1.97
N ARG A 44 1.13 16.01 1.35
CA ARG A 44 2.00 16.31 0.19
C ARG A 44 3.45 15.85 0.37
N ARG A 45 4.04 16.04 1.56
CA ARG A 45 5.42 15.63 1.88
C ARG A 45 5.66 14.11 1.82
N HIS A 46 4.64 13.27 2.02
CA HIS A 46 4.76 11.81 2.01
C HIS A 46 4.17 11.18 0.74
N LEU A 47 3.33 11.91 0.00
CA LEU A 47 2.55 11.37 -1.10
C LEU A 47 3.44 10.75 -2.18
N GLU A 48 4.48 11.45 -2.59
CA GLU A 48 5.37 10.98 -3.66
C GLU A 48 6.14 9.72 -3.24
N ALA A 49 6.71 9.71 -2.04
CA ALA A 49 7.41 8.56 -1.49
C ALA A 49 6.46 7.35 -1.33
N TYR A 50 5.23 7.58 -0.88
CA TYR A 50 4.22 6.52 -0.77
C TYR A 50 3.85 5.93 -2.13
N VAL A 51 3.66 6.76 -3.16
CA VAL A 51 3.37 6.29 -4.53
C VAL A 51 4.55 5.50 -5.08
N ARG A 52 5.79 5.96 -4.89
CA ARG A 52 6.98 5.22 -5.32
C ARG A 52 7.11 3.87 -4.63
N LEU A 53 6.90 3.80 -3.32
CA LEU A 53 6.91 2.55 -2.57
C LEU A 53 5.90 1.54 -3.13
N LEU A 54 4.64 1.95 -3.28
CA LEU A 54 3.59 1.08 -3.82
C LEU A 54 3.87 0.63 -5.25
N THR A 55 4.45 1.50 -6.08
CA THR A 55 4.84 1.17 -7.45
C THR A 55 5.98 0.15 -7.48
N GLY A 56 6.98 0.32 -6.60
CA GLY A 56 8.08 -0.64 -6.45
C GLY A 56 7.60 -2.01 -5.98
N TRP A 57 6.70 -2.07 -5.00
CA TRP A 57 6.11 -3.34 -4.58
C TRP A 57 5.27 -3.98 -5.66
N ALA A 58 4.47 -3.21 -6.42
CA ALA A 58 3.67 -3.74 -7.52
C ALA A 58 4.55 -4.35 -8.64
N ALA A 59 5.69 -3.71 -8.94
CA ALA A 59 6.65 -4.23 -9.91
C ALA A 59 7.32 -5.53 -9.41
N LYS A 60 7.60 -5.63 -8.11
CA LYS A 60 8.21 -6.83 -7.49
C LYS A 60 7.21 -7.98 -7.31
N HIS A 61 5.95 -7.66 -7.06
CA HIS A 61 4.89 -8.61 -6.72
C HIS A 61 3.66 -8.44 -7.65
N PRO A 62 3.80 -8.73 -8.96
CA PRO A 62 2.74 -8.52 -9.94
C PRO A 62 1.49 -9.37 -9.65
N GLU A 63 1.68 -10.61 -9.19
CA GLU A 63 0.62 -11.54 -8.78
C GLU A 63 -0.30 -10.92 -7.71
N ALA A 64 0.29 -10.26 -6.70
CA ALA A 64 -0.44 -9.62 -5.61
C ALA A 64 -1.26 -8.40 -6.09
N ALA A 65 -0.84 -7.74 -7.17
CA ALA A 65 -1.58 -6.66 -7.81
C ALA A 65 -2.74 -7.18 -8.67
N GLN A 66 -2.48 -8.22 -9.48
CA GLN A 66 -3.45 -8.77 -10.44
C GLN A 66 -4.58 -9.58 -9.78
N ALA A 67 -4.30 -10.31 -8.69
CA ALA A 67 -5.31 -11.09 -7.98
C ALA A 67 -6.50 -10.23 -7.50
N SER A 68 -6.25 -8.97 -7.13
CA SER A 68 -7.32 -8.01 -6.76
C SER A 68 -8.17 -7.56 -7.95
N GLU A 69 -7.56 -7.42 -9.14
CA GLU A 69 -8.29 -7.02 -10.34
C GLU A 69 -9.20 -8.14 -10.80
N ALA A 70 -8.74 -9.40 -10.74
CA ALA A 70 -9.55 -10.57 -11.05
C ALA A 70 -10.74 -10.72 -10.08
N GLU A 71 -10.51 -10.58 -8.77
CA GLU A 71 -11.59 -10.61 -7.77
C GLU A 71 -12.62 -9.50 -7.96
N ARG A 72 -12.20 -8.31 -8.44
CA ARG A 72 -13.11 -7.19 -8.73
C ARG A 72 -13.88 -7.34 -10.04
N GLN A 73 -13.34 -8.07 -11.02
CA GLN A 73 -14.05 -8.35 -12.28
C GLN A 73 -15.03 -9.52 -12.14
N ALA A 74 -14.86 -10.36 -11.13
CA ALA A 74 -15.68 -11.54 -10.89
C ALA A 74 -16.90 -11.30 -9.97
N GLY A 75 -17.08 -10.09 -9.42
CA GLY A 75 -18.19 -9.71 -8.53
C GLY A 75 -18.98 -8.54 -9.07
#